data_AF-A0A1H4PXM9-F1
#
_entry.id   AF-A0A1H4PXM9-F1
#
_cell.length_a   1.000
_cell.length_b   1.000
_cell.length_c   1.000
_cell.angle_alpha   90.00
_cell.angle_beta   90.00
_cell.angle_gamma   90.00
#
_symmetry.space_group_name_H-M   'P 1'
#
loop_
_entity.id
_entity.type
_entity.pdbx_description
1 polymer ?
#
loop_
_entity_poly.entity_id
_entity_poly.type
_entity_poly.pdbx_seq_one_letter_code
_entity_poly.pdbx_strand_id
1 'polypeptide(L)' 'MPQWLFNQLMRAFQSKNRRQIRILNDSWFFYRTHRIDGKLPSSHPNEPFNKQKH' A
#
# COMPACT_ATOMS: atom_id res chain seq x y z
N MET A 1 -2.55 -7.77 0.15
CA MET A 1 -2.33 -6.33 -0.07
C MET A 1 -2.22 -5.65 1.28
N PRO A 2 -1.29 -4.72 1.51
CA PRO A 2 -1.27 -3.95 2.75
C PRO A 2 -2.56 -3.16 2.92
N GLN A 3 -2.98 -2.96 4.17
CA GLN A 3 -4.25 -2.29 4.46
C GLN A 3 -4.27 -0.82 3.99
N TRP A 4 -3.11 -0.14 4.02
CA TRP A 4 -2.97 1.21 3.46
C TRP A 4 -3.20 1.25 1.95
N LEU A 5 -2.73 0.24 1.21
CA LEU A 5 -2.87 0.18 -0.24
C LEU A 5 -4.31 -0.13 -0.63
N PHE A 6 -4.98 -0.99 0.14
CA PHE A 6 -6.40 -1.26 0.01
C PHE A 6 -7.25 0.00 0.25
N ASN A 7 -6.97 0.75 1.32
CA ASN A 7 -7.67 2.00 1.62
C ASN A 7 -7.47 3.06 0.53
N GLN A 8 -6.28 3.15 -0.07
CA GLN A 8 -6.01 4.04 -1.19
C GLN A 8 -6.75 3.62 -2.47
N LEU A 9 -6.81 2.32 -2.78
CA LEU A 9 -7.58 1.80 -3.91
C LEU A 9 -9.08 2.04 -3.75
N MET A 10 -9.61 1.86 -2.55
CA MET A 10 -11.03 2.08 -2.27
C MET A 10 -11.43 3.54 -2.50
N ARG A 11 -10.60 4.50 -2.08
CA ARG A 11 -10.80 5.94 -2.34
C ARG A 11 -10.66 6.29 -3.83
N ALA A 12 -9.67 5.71 -4.51
CA ALA A 12 -9.47 5.92 -5.95
C ALA A 12 -10.62 5.34 -6.79
N PHE A 13 -11.18 4.21 -6.35
CA PHE A 13 -12.34 3.57 -6.96
C PHE A 13 -13.60 4.41 -6.80
N GLN A 14 -13.87 4.89 -5.58
CA GLN A 14 -15.01 5.78 -5.30
C GLN A 14 -14.95 7.08 -6.10
N SER A 15 -13.75 7.66 -6.25
CA SER A 15 -13.52 8.86 -7.06
C SER A 15 -13.39 8.59 -8.57
N LYS A 16 -13.56 7.33 -9.02
CA LYS A 16 -13.39 6.88 -10.41
C LYS A 16 -12.06 7.30 -11.06
N ASN A 17 -11.02 7.50 -10.25
CA ASN A 17 -9.71 7.95 -10.73
C ASN A 17 -8.91 6.77 -11.31
N ARG A 18 -9.17 6.45 -12.58
CA ARG A 18 -8.53 5.33 -13.29
C ARG A 18 -7.00 5.43 -13.32
N ARG A 19 -6.46 6.65 -13.39
CA ARG A 19 -5.00 6.87 -13.39
C ARG A 19 -4.39 6.46 -12.05
N GLN A 20 -5.04 6.83 -10.96
CA GLN A 20 -4.60 6.49 -9.60
C GLN A 20 -4.73 4.99 -9.33
N ILE A 21 -5.81 4.35 -9.80
CA ILE A 21 -5.96 2.88 -9.72
C ILE A 21 -4.83 2.15 -10.44
N ARG A 22 -4.42 2.62 -11.64
CA ARG A 22 -3.33 2.02 -12.41
C ARG A 22 -2.00 2.10 -11.65
N ILE A 23 -1.66 3.28 -11.13
CA ILE A 23 -0.44 3.49 -10.32
C ILE A 23 -0.45 2.63 -9.05
N LEU A 24 -1.59 2.51 -8.37
CA LEU A 24 -1.72 1.69 -7.16
C LEU A 24 -1.58 0.19 -7.47
N ASN A 25 -2.07 -0.27 -8.62
CA ASN A 25 -1.84 -1.64 -9.10
C ASN A 25 -0.37 -1.89 -9.44
N ASP A 26 0.29 -0.95 -10.11
CA ASP A 26 1.72 -1.04 -10.42
C ASP A 26 2.56 -1.06 -9.14
N SER A 27 2.16 -0.25 -8.13
CA SER A 27 2.79 -0.22 -6.81
C SER A 27 2.64 -1.54 -6.05
N TRP A 28 1.47 -2.19 -6.15
CA TRP A 28 1.24 -3.51 -5.57
C TRP A 28 2.10 -4.59 -6.23
N PHE A 29 2.23 -4.54 -7.57
CA PHE A 29 3.05 -5.47 -8.32
C PHE A 29 4.51 -5.38 -7.85
N PHE A 30 5.05 -4.16 -7.78
CA PHE A 30 6.41 -3.92 -7.28
C PHE A 30 6.60 -4.39 -5.83
N TYR A 31 5.65 -4.07 -4.95
CA TYR A 31 5.67 -4.51 -3.55
C TYR A 31 5.68 -6.04 -3.43
N ARG A 32 4.90 -6.75 -4.25
CA ARG A 32 4.85 -8.22 -4.25
C ARG A 32 6.15 -8.82 -4.78
N THR A 33 6.70 -8.27 -5.86
CA THR A 33 7.94 -8.76 -6.47
C THR A 33 9.12 -8.60 -5.52
N HIS A 34 9.21 -7.47 -4.81
CA HIS A 34 10.26 -7.26 -3.80
C HIS A 34 10.07 -8.05 -2.51
N ARG A 35 8.83 -8.44 -2.16
CA ARG A 35 8.58 -9.36 -1.04
C ARG A 35 8.99 -10.81 -1.33
N ILE A 36 9.00 -11.22 -2.60
CA ILE A 36 9.34 -12.60 -3.01
C ILE A 36 10.87 -12.80 -3.08
N ASP A 37 11.65 -11.75 -3.35
CA ASP A 37 13.10 -11.87 -3.57
C ASP A 37 13.97 -11.82 -2.30
N GLY A 38 13.37 -11.71 -1.11
CA GLY A 38 14.09 -11.80 0.18
C GLY A 38 15.18 -10.74 0.43
N LYS A 39 15.41 -9.80 -0.48
CA LYS A 39 16.42 -8.75 -0.37
C LYS A 39 15.79 -7.39 -0.06
N LEU A 40 15.98 -6.97 1.19
CA LEU A 40 16.01 -5.58 1.72
C LEU A 40 14.70 -4.95 2.26
N PRO A 41 14.84 -3.97 3.17
CA PRO A 41 15.05 -4.13 4.59
C PRO A 41 13.74 -3.89 5.35
N SER A 42 13.74 -4.25 6.62
CA SER A 42 12.68 -4.11 7.63
C SER A 42 12.15 -2.70 7.89
N SER A 43 12.37 -1.71 7.04
CA SER A 43 11.83 -0.35 7.22
C SER A 43 10.37 -0.28 6.76
N HIS A 44 9.50 -0.84 7.60
CA HIS A 44 8.06 -0.58 7.60
C HIS A 44 7.76 0.93 7.56
N PRO A 45 6.92 1.44 6.63
CA PRO A 45 6.08 2.60 6.90
C PRO A 45 4.70 2.18 7.45
N ASN A 46 4.55 0.92 7.91
CA ASN A 46 3.41 0.50 8.72
C ASN A 46 3.72 0.76 10.19
N GLU A 47 3.89 2.03 10.54
CA GLU A 47 3.51 2.46 11.88
C GLU A 47 1.96 2.47 11.89
N PRO A 48 1.30 1.74 12.81
CA PRO A 48 -0.14 1.79 12.91
C PRO A 48 -0.53 3.19 13.38
N PHE A 49 -1.21 3.95 12.52
CA PHE A 49 -1.85 5.21 12.86
C PHE A 49 -3.06 4.95 13.78
N ASN A 50 -2.86 4.39 14.98
CA ASN A 50 -3.89 4.32 16.02
C ASN A 50 -3.32 4.09 17.43
N LYS A 51 -3.15 5.21 18.14
CA LYS A 51 -3.36 5.44 19.60
C LYS A 51 -2.62 4.56 20.61
N GLN A 52 -1.61 5.15 21.24
CA GLN A 52 -1.40 5.03 22.68
C GLN A 52 -1.11 6.42 23.26
N LYS A 53 -2.18 7.10 23.68
CA LYS A 53 -2.12 8.07 24.79
C LYS A 53 -2.27 7.26 26.07
N HIS A 54 -1.21 7.15 26.86
CA HIS A 54 -1.29 7.14 28.32
C HIS A 54 0.08 7.43 28.93
#